data_AF-A0A258TTY7-F1
#
_entry.id   AF-A0A258TTY7-F1
#
_cell.length_a   1.000
_cell.length_b   1.000
_cell.length_c   1.000
_cell.angle_alpha   90.00
_cell.angle_beta   90.00
_cell.angle_gamma   90.00
#
_symmetry.space_group_name_H-M   'P 1'
#
loop_
_entity.id
_entity.type
_entity.pdbx_description
1 polymer ?
#
loop_
_entity_poly.entity_id
_entity_poly.type
_entity_poly.pdbx_seq_one_letter_code
_entity_poly.pdbx_strand_id
1 'polypeptide(L)'
;MSNPEQEIQHIKDCIATVYARRERLKLALETGAVAPRAGFAQLEETDRELSGLDSRFKQLWDAAHPAANWARRTVFEPIHLDCVTAIMLKILDAKCKMGAPEKTALTAVYDVIKDRPGQSLDDAVHGLIASARLGADADLAERIHAWRERAEAHIPKPVMKGFKQILRASLPMQRTEEE
;
A
#
# COMPACT_ATOMS: atom_id res chain seq x y z
N MET A 1 -1.54 -15.08 -18.43
CA MET A 1 -1.68 -14.32 -17.17
C MET A 1 -0.81 -15.02 -16.16
N SER A 2 0.32 -14.43 -15.77
CA SER A 2 1.21 -15.03 -14.76
C SER A 2 0.45 -15.18 -13.44
N ASN A 3 0.62 -16.31 -12.75
CA ASN A 3 0.02 -16.50 -11.42
C ASN A 3 0.67 -15.48 -10.45
N PRO A 4 -0.09 -14.66 -9.70
CA PRO A 4 0.47 -13.73 -8.72
C PRO A 4 1.44 -14.41 -7.74
N GLU A 5 1.24 -15.68 -7.41
CA GLU A 5 2.19 -16.45 -6.58
C GLU A 5 3.54 -16.68 -7.28
N GLN A 6 3.53 -16.94 -8.60
CA GLN A 6 4.75 -17.10 -9.40
C GLN A 6 5.48 -15.75 -9.54
N GLU A 7 4.74 -14.65 -9.70
CA GLU A 7 5.35 -13.32 -9.73
C GLU A 7 5.96 -12.93 -8.38
N ILE A 8 5.28 -13.22 -7.27
CA ILE A 8 5.81 -13.02 -5.92
C ILE A 8 7.09 -13.84 -5.72
N GLN A 9 7.09 -15.12 -6.11
CA GLN A 9 8.28 -15.97 -6.00
C GLN A 9 9.44 -15.43 -6.87
N HIS A 10 9.16 -15.03 -8.10
CA HIS A 10 10.16 -14.43 -8.97
C HIS A 10 10.80 -13.17 -8.36
N ILE A 11 10.00 -12.29 -7.74
CA ILE A 11 10.54 -11.11 -7.07
C ILE A 11 11.40 -11.50 -5.86
N LYS A 12 11.01 -12.51 -5.07
CA LYS A 12 11.84 -13.01 -3.97
C LYS A 12 13.21 -13.46 -4.47
N ASP A 13 13.25 -14.20 -5.57
CA ASP A 13 14.50 -14.68 -6.18
C ASP A 13 15.38 -13.52 -6.68
N CYS A 14 14.76 -12.49 -7.29
CA CYS A 14 15.46 -11.26 -7.68
C CYS A 14 16.05 -10.52 -6.46
N ILE A 15 15.27 -10.33 -5.40
CA ILE A 15 15.73 -9.67 -4.16
C ILE A 15 16.95 -10.41 -3.59
N ALA A 16 16.88 -11.74 -3.49
CA ALA A 16 17.99 -12.55 -3.02
C ALA A 16 19.26 -12.36 -3.87
N THR A 17 19.10 -12.30 -5.20
CA THR A 17 20.20 -12.09 -6.14
C THR A 17 20.86 -10.72 -5.96
N VAL A 18 20.07 -9.66 -5.87
CA VAL A 18 20.56 -8.28 -5.72
C VAL A 18 21.19 -8.09 -4.33
N TYR A 19 20.61 -8.71 -3.29
CA TYR A 19 21.21 -8.71 -1.96
C TYR A 19 22.59 -9.41 -1.96
N ALA A 20 22.71 -10.57 -2.60
CA ALA A 20 23.99 -11.25 -2.74
C ALA A 20 25.02 -10.44 -3.56
N ARG A 21 24.56 -9.62 -4.52
CA ARG A 21 25.43 -8.66 -5.24
C ARG A 21 25.92 -7.56 -4.29
N ARG A 22 25.02 -6.99 -3.48
CA ARG A 22 25.33 -5.96 -2.47
C ARG A 22 26.39 -6.44 -1.49
N GLU A 23 26.25 -7.64 -0.93
CA GLU A 23 27.21 -8.18 0.03
C GLU A 23 28.58 -8.44 -0.62
N ARG A 24 28.61 -8.91 -1.87
CA ARG A 24 29.87 -9.04 -2.63
C ARG A 24 30.56 -7.68 -2.85
N LEU A 25 29.79 -6.62 -3.12
CA LEU A 25 30.34 -5.26 -3.28
C LEU A 25 30.92 -4.71 -1.97
N LYS A 26 30.26 -4.96 -0.83
CA LYS A 26 30.79 -4.59 0.48
C LYS A 26 32.13 -5.28 0.77
N LEU A 27 32.19 -6.60 0.57
CA LEU A 27 33.44 -7.36 0.74
C LEU A 27 34.55 -6.86 -0.21
N ALA A 28 34.21 -6.52 -1.46
CA ALA A 28 35.18 -5.97 -2.42
C ALA A 28 35.71 -4.59 -1.99
N LEU A 29 34.88 -3.76 -1.36
CA LEU A 29 35.31 -2.48 -0.78
C LEU A 29 36.22 -2.68 0.44
N GLU A 30 35.86 -3.60 1.33
CA GLU A 30 36.65 -3.92 2.53
C GLU A 30 38.03 -4.50 2.19
N THR A 31 38.10 -5.34 1.17
CA THR A 31 39.34 -5.96 0.69
C THR A 31 40.16 -5.09 -0.26
N GLY A 32 39.62 -3.93 -0.66
CA GLY A 32 40.25 -3.04 -1.63
C GLY A 32 40.26 -3.56 -3.07
N ALA A 33 39.47 -4.59 -3.38
CA ALA A 33 39.32 -5.16 -4.72
C ALA A 33 38.61 -4.22 -5.71
N VAL A 34 37.91 -3.19 -5.21
CA VAL A 34 37.32 -2.13 -6.02
C VAL A 34 37.71 -0.75 -5.49
N ALA A 35 37.89 0.21 -6.39
CA ALA A 35 38.13 1.60 -6.00
C ALA A 35 36.92 2.15 -5.22
N PRO A 36 37.13 2.84 -4.06
CA PRO A 36 36.03 3.27 -3.20
C PRO A 36 34.94 4.06 -3.91
N ARG A 37 35.32 5.02 -4.77
CA ARG A 37 34.35 5.84 -5.52
C ARG A 37 33.45 5.00 -6.43
N ALA A 38 34.03 4.01 -7.12
CA ALA A 38 33.27 3.13 -8.00
C ALA A 38 32.40 2.14 -7.21
N GLY A 39 32.94 1.56 -6.13
CA GLY A 39 32.20 0.64 -5.28
C GLY A 39 31.01 1.29 -4.57
N PHE A 40 31.17 2.52 -4.04
CA PHE A 40 30.05 3.25 -3.43
C PHE A 40 28.96 3.61 -4.44
N ALA A 41 29.32 4.02 -5.66
CA ALA A 41 28.33 4.29 -6.71
C ALA A 41 27.54 3.01 -7.08
N GLN A 42 28.23 1.87 -7.18
CA GLN A 42 27.58 0.57 -7.44
C GLN A 42 26.70 0.10 -6.27
N LEU A 43 27.10 0.38 -5.03
CA LEU A 43 26.25 0.11 -3.85
C LEU A 43 24.99 0.96 -3.87
N GLU A 44 25.08 2.26 -4.16
CA GLU A 44 23.91 3.15 -4.22
C GLU A 44 22.92 2.69 -5.30
N GLU A 45 23.41 2.30 -6.47
CA GLU A 45 22.58 1.73 -7.53
C GLU A 45 21.92 0.41 -7.11
N THR A 46 22.66 -0.45 -6.41
CA THR A 46 22.14 -1.72 -5.89
C THR A 46 21.08 -1.51 -4.82
N ASP A 47 21.26 -0.54 -3.92
CA ASP A 47 20.28 -0.18 -2.90
C ASP A 47 19.00 0.41 -3.52
N ARG A 48 19.13 1.19 -4.59
CA ARG A 48 17.98 1.71 -5.36
C ARG A 48 17.21 0.58 -6.03
N GLU A 49 17.91 -0.40 -6.61
CA GLU A 49 17.30 -1.59 -7.21
C GLU A 49 16.55 -2.43 -6.16
N LEU A 50 17.16 -2.70 -5.00
CA LEU A 50 16.51 -3.38 -3.88
C LEU A 50 15.24 -2.65 -3.42
N SER A 51 15.32 -1.33 -3.23
CA SER A 51 14.17 -0.52 -2.84
C SER A 51 13.01 -0.60 -3.85
N GLY A 52 13.33 -0.65 -5.15
CA GLY A 52 12.34 -0.86 -6.21
C GLY A 52 11.70 -2.25 -6.16
N LEU A 53 12.50 -3.31 -5.95
CA LEU A 53 12.02 -4.68 -5.82
C LEU A 53 11.16 -4.88 -4.57
N ASP A 54 11.54 -4.32 -3.43
CA ASP A 54 10.76 -4.36 -2.18
C ASP A 54 9.41 -3.65 -2.35
N SER A 55 9.40 -2.49 -3.02
CA SER A 55 8.17 -1.77 -3.33
C SER A 55 7.23 -2.60 -4.21
N ARG A 56 7.78 -3.28 -5.22
CA ARG A 56 7.01 -4.15 -6.12
C ARG A 56 6.52 -5.42 -5.42
N PHE A 57 7.36 -6.04 -4.59
CA PHE A 57 6.98 -7.18 -3.75
C PHE A 57 5.80 -6.82 -2.87
N LYS A 58 5.88 -5.67 -2.18
CA LYS A 58 4.81 -5.17 -1.32
C LYS A 58 3.51 -4.96 -2.10
N GLN A 59 3.57 -4.36 -3.28
CA GLN A 59 2.39 -4.18 -4.13
C GLN A 59 1.72 -5.51 -4.52
N LEU A 60 2.52 -6.51 -4.93
CA LEU A 60 1.99 -7.83 -5.28
C LEU A 60 1.42 -8.56 -4.05
N TRP A 61 2.10 -8.45 -2.91
CA TRP A 61 1.67 -9.03 -1.65
C TRP A 61 0.33 -8.43 -1.19
N ASP A 62 0.20 -7.10 -1.22
CA ASP A 62 -1.04 -6.40 -0.89
C ASP A 62 -2.16 -6.75 -1.88
N ALA A 63 -1.85 -6.93 -3.17
CA ALA A 63 -2.82 -7.37 -4.19
C ALA A 63 -3.27 -8.82 -3.99
N ALA A 64 -2.41 -9.69 -3.44
CA ALA A 64 -2.71 -11.07 -3.09
C ALA A 64 -3.42 -11.20 -1.72
N HIS A 65 -3.53 -10.11 -0.96
CA HIS A 65 -4.18 -10.09 0.35
C HIS A 65 -5.62 -10.65 0.25
N PRO A 66 -6.08 -11.50 1.20
CA PRO A 66 -7.43 -12.07 1.16
C PRO A 66 -8.52 -11.00 1.10
N ALA A 67 -8.30 -9.83 1.72
CA ALA A 67 -9.18 -8.67 1.62
C ALA A 67 -9.32 -8.10 0.20
N ALA A 68 -8.26 -8.13 -0.62
CA ALA A 68 -8.34 -7.75 -2.04
C ALA A 68 -9.24 -8.73 -2.80
N ASN A 69 -9.07 -10.03 -2.58
CA ASN A 69 -9.92 -11.07 -3.20
C ASN A 69 -11.39 -10.95 -2.77
N TRP A 70 -11.63 -10.68 -1.48
CA TRP A 70 -12.96 -10.38 -0.97
C TRP A 70 -13.54 -9.14 -1.66
N ALA A 71 -12.80 -8.03 -1.74
CA ALA A 71 -13.26 -6.79 -2.39
C ALA A 71 -13.58 -6.95 -3.89
N ARG A 72 -12.91 -7.87 -4.60
CA ARG A 72 -13.25 -8.20 -6.00
C ARG A 72 -14.60 -8.89 -6.12
N ARG A 73 -15.02 -9.65 -5.12
CA ARG A 73 -16.26 -10.46 -5.11
C ARG A 73 -17.42 -9.78 -4.40
N THR A 74 -17.13 -8.82 -3.53
CA THR A 74 -18.14 -8.05 -2.80
C THR A 74 -18.79 -7.01 -3.69
N VAL A 75 -20.12 -6.98 -3.68
CA VAL A 75 -20.90 -5.90 -4.30
C VAL A 75 -20.92 -4.72 -3.32
N PHE A 76 -20.31 -3.61 -3.74
CA PHE A 76 -20.33 -2.36 -2.99
C PHE A 76 -21.35 -1.41 -3.61
N GLU A 77 -22.17 -0.78 -2.77
CA GLU A 77 -22.92 0.41 -3.16
C GLU A 77 -21.95 1.59 -3.33
N PRO A 78 -22.27 2.59 -4.17
CA PRO A 78 -21.41 3.76 -4.38
C PRO A 78 -21.01 4.45 -3.06
N ILE A 79 -21.91 4.51 -2.08
CA ILE A 79 -21.62 5.10 -0.77
C ILE A 79 -20.63 4.28 0.06
N HIS A 80 -20.54 2.97 -0.16
CA HIS A 80 -19.53 2.12 0.48
C HIS A 80 -18.13 2.41 -0.07
N LEU A 81 -18.02 2.74 -1.36
CA LEU A 81 -16.76 3.15 -1.98
C LEU A 81 -16.26 4.44 -1.34
N ASP A 82 -17.15 5.43 -1.15
CA ASP A 82 -16.83 6.68 -0.44
C ASP A 82 -16.35 6.40 0.99
N CYS A 83 -16.98 5.44 1.69
CA CYS A 83 -16.57 5.05 3.03
C CYS A 83 -15.16 4.43 3.07
N VAL A 84 -14.80 3.59 2.09
CA VAL A 84 -13.44 3.04 1.98
C VAL A 84 -12.44 4.15 1.69
N THR A 85 -12.74 5.05 0.75
CA THR A 85 -11.90 6.21 0.42
C THR A 85 -11.69 7.11 1.64
N ALA A 86 -12.74 7.39 2.41
CA ALA A 86 -12.66 8.16 3.64
C ALA A 86 -11.77 7.49 4.69
N ILE A 87 -11.83 6.15 4.83
CA ILE A 87 -10.94 5.44 5.74
C ILE A 87 -9.49 5.51 5.24
N MET A 88 -9.24 5.38 3.93
CA MET A 88 -7.91 5.52 3.34
C MET A 88 -7.31 6.90 3.65
N LEU A 89 -8.10 7.97 3.50
CA LEU A 89 -7.70 9.32 3.90
C LEU A 89 -7.35 9.41 5.39
N LYS A 90 -8.12 8.78 6.28
CA LYS A 90 -7.81 8.74 7.72
C LYS A 90 -6.53 7.95 8.02
N ILE A 91 -6.19 6.94 7.23
CA ILE A 91 -4.93 6.20 7.37
C ILE A 91 -3.77 7.12 7.03
N LEU A 92 -3.85 7.84 5.91
CA LEU A 92 -2.81 8.77 5.46
C LEU A 92 -2.68 10.01 6.38
N ASP A 93 -3.78 10.52 6.91
CA ASP A 93 -3.81 11.63 7.89
C ASP A 93 -3.43 11.18 9.33
N ALA A 94 -3.01 9.93 9.51
CA ALA A 94 -2.68 9.33 10.82
C ALA A 94 -3.80 9.45 11.88
N LYS A 95 -5.06 9.65 11.49
CA LYS A 95 -6.24 9.71 12.39
C LYS A 95 -6.94 8.37 12.57
N CYS A 96 -6.53 7.34 11.83
CA CYS A 96 -7.12 6.01 11.91
C CYS A 96 -6.61 5.23 13.14
N LYS A 97 -7.54 4.86 14.03
CA LYS A 97 -7.29 4.09 15.27
C LYS A 97 -7.25 2.57 15.08
N MET A 98 -7.40 2.08 13.85
CA MET A 98 -7.35 0.65 13.54
C MET A 98 -5.93 0.09 13.73
N GLY A 99 -5.84 -1.20 14.03
CA GLY A 99 -4.57 -1.92 14.12
C GLY A 99 -3.86 -2.02 12.77
N ALA A 100 -2.57 -2.36 12.77
CA ALA A 100 -1.81 -2.51 11.53
C ALA A 100 -2.43 -3.55 10.56
N PRO A 101 -2.87 -4.74 11.00
CA PRO A 101 -3.50 -5.72 10.10
C PRO A 101 -4.78 -5.18 9.43
N GLU A 102 -5.61 -4.46 10.18
CA GLU A 102 -6.86 -3.87 9.67
C GLU A 102 -6.58 -2.76 8.65
N LYS A 103 -5.56 -1.93 8.89
CA LYS A 103 -5.11 -0.89 7.96
C LYS A 103 -4.59 -1.50 6.66
N THR A 104 -3.81 -2.58 6.74
CA THR A 104 -3.33 -3.33 5.57
C THR A 104 -4.49 -3.91 4.78
N ALA A 105 -5.43 -4.59 5.45
CA ALA A 105 -6.61 -5.15 4.81
C ALA A 105 -7.44 -4.08 4.09
N LEU A 106 -7.68 -2.92 4.71
CA LEU A 106 -8.43 -1.84 4.07
C LEU A 106 -7.67 -1.12 2.96
N THR A 107 -6.34 -1.07 3.04
CA THR A 107 -5.50 -0.58 1.94
C THR A 107 -5.66 -1.47 0.72
N ALA A 108 -5.63 -2.80 0.91
CA ALA A 108 -5.85 -3.78 -0.15
C ALA A 108 -7.28 -3.70 -0.75
N VAL A 109 -8.30 -3.46 0.09
CA VAL A 109 -9.68 -3.23 -0.38
C VAL A 109 -9.75 -1.97 -1.24
N TYR A 110 -9.18 -0.86 -0.77
CA TYR A 110 -9.15 0.40 -1.50
C TYR A 110 -8.50 0.24 -2.89
N ASP A 111 -7.37 -0.45 -2.97
CA ASP A 111 -6.65 -0.61 -4.25
C ASP A 111 -7.42 -1.41 -5.31
N VAL A 112 -8.36 -2.26 -4.88
CA VAL A 112 -9.24 -3.02 -5.79
C VAL A 112 -10.43 -2.19 -6.29
N ILE A 113 -10.87 -1.18 -5.54
CA ILE A 113 -12.14 -0.49 -5.81
C ILE A 113 -11.98 0.99 -6.17
N LYS A 114 -10.78 1.56 -6.04
CA LYS A 114 -10.50 2.99 -6.26
C LYS A 114 -10.88 3.53 -7.64
N ASP A 115 -10.98 2.67 -8.65
CA ASP A 115 -11.35 3.06 -10.02
C ASP A 115 -12.87 2.92 -10.29
N ARG A 116 -13.66 2.57 -9.27
CA ARG A 116 -15.12 2.47 -9.36
C ARG A 116 -15.76 3.79 -8.89
N PRO A 117 -16.81 4.28 -9.56
CA PRO A 117 -17.40 5.58 -9.22
C PRO A 117 -18.10 5.54 -7.86
N GLY A 118 -17.64 6.40 -6.95
CA GLY A 118 -18.27 6.67 -5.66
C GLY A 118 -19.58 7.45 -5.77
N GLN A 119 -20.17 7.82 -4.63
CA GLN A 119 -21.41 8.61 -4.62
C GLN A 119 -21.16 10.12 -4.58
N SER A 120 -20.21 10.56 -3.76
CA SER A 120 -20.06 11.96 -3.36
C SER A 120 -18.63 12.49 -3.41
N LEU A 121 -17.64 11.61 -3.45
CA LEU A 121 -16.23 12.00 -3.55
C LEU A 121 -15.82 12.05 -5.04
N ASP A 122 -15.13 13.13 -5.41
CA ASP A 122 -14.59 13.34 -6.75
C ASP A 122 -13.36 12.47 -7.00
N ASP A 123 -13.18 12.00 -8.23
CA ASP A 123 -12.06 11.16 -8.69
C ASP A 123 -10.69 11.80 -8.41
N ALA A 124 -10.63 13.14 -8.32
CA ALA A 124 -9.42 13.88 -7.93
C ALA A 124 -8.81 13.40 -6.60
N VAL A 125 -9.62 12.85 -5.68
CA VAL A 125 -9.16 12.31 -4.41
C VAL A 125 -8.21 11.12 -4.60
N HIS A 126 -8.41 10.31 -5.64
CA HIS A 126 -7.62 9.11 -5.89
C HIS A 126 -6.22 9.47 -6.38
N GLY A 127 -6.10 10.51 -7.21
CA GLY A 127 -4.80 11.08 -7.60
C GLY A 127 -4.03 11.62 -6.40
N LEU A 128 -4.72 12.32 -5.49
CA LEU A 128 -4.12 12.82 -4.25
C LEU A 128 -3.61 11.67 -3.35
N ILE A 129 -4.43 10.63 -3.15
CA ILE A 129 -4.06 9.44 -2.37
C ILE A 129 -2.85 8.74 -2.99
N ALA A 130 -2.79 8.63 -4.33
CA ALA A 130 -1.64 8.05 -5.02
C ALA A 130 -0.35 8.83 -4.74
N SER A 131 -0.39 10.17 -4.84
CA SER A 131 0.76 11.01 -4.50
C SER A 131 1.18 10.86 -3.04
N ALA A 132 0.23 10.86 -2.10
CA ALA A 132 0.52 10.78 -0.67
C ALA A 132 1.16 9.44 -0.25
N ARG A 133 0.90 8.36 -0.99
CA ARG A 133 1.54 7.05 -0.77
C ARG A 133 3.00 7.00 -1.23
N LEU A 134 3.42 7.87 -2.16
CA LEU A 134 4.82 7.97 -2.61
C LEU A 134 5.69 8.79 -1.64
N GLY A 135 5.05 9.65 -0.85
CA GLY A 135 5.68 10.51 0.14
C GLY A 135 4.85 11.78 0.32
N ALA A 136 4.69 12.23 1.56
CA ALA A 136 3.95 13.45 1.88
C ALA A 136 4.91 14.54 2.37
N ASP A 137 4.92 15.66 1.66
CA ASP A 137 5.39 16.94 2.20
C ASP A 137 4.27 17.62 3.00
N ALA A 138 4.58 18.77 3.60
CA ALA A 138 3.63 19.52 4.42
C ALA A 138 2.36 19.90 3.65
N ASP A 139 2.50 20.35 2.41
CA ASP A 139 1.39 20.78 1.55
C ASP A 139 0.48 19.59 1.20
N LEU A 140 1.06 18.43 0.89
CA LEU A 140 0.31 17.23 0.58
C LEU A 140 -0.42 16.68 1.82
N ALA A 141 0.23 16.75 2.99
CA ALA A 141 -0.39 16.37 4.26
C ALA A 141 -1.60 17.27 4.59
N GLU A 142 -1.49 18.59 4.38
CA GLU A 142 -2.61 19.52 4.57
C GLU A 142 -3.76 19.24 3.61
N ARG A 143 -3.47 18.93 2.34
CA ARG A 143 -4.48 18.55 1.36
C ARG A 143 -5.18 17.25 1.72
N ILE A 144 -4.45 16.24 2.19
CA ILE A 144 -5.03 14.96 2.67
C ILE A 144 -5.96 15.22 3.87
N HIS A 145 -5.53 16.08 4.79
CA HIS A 145 -6.33 16.47 5.94
C HIS A 145 -7.65 17.14 5.52
N ALA A 146 -7.60 18.14 4.64
CA ALA A 146 -8.79 18.82 4.13
C ALA A 146 -9.75 17.86 3.42
N TRP A 147 -9.22 16.91 2.63
CA TRP A 147 -10.04 15.88 1.97
C TRP A 147 -10.69 14.91 2.96
N ARG A 148 -9.98 14.52 4.03
CA ARG A 148 -10.58 13.73 5.12
C ARG A 148 -11.78 14.46 5.72
N GLU A 149 -11.63 15.75 6.05
CA GLU A 149 -12.72 16.53 6.65
C GLU A 149 -13.91 16.66 5.73
N ARG A 150 -13.65 16.92 4.44
CA ARG A 150 -14.69 16.91 3.42
C ARG A 150 -15.43 15.58 3.39
N ALA A 151 -14.73 14.46 3.36
CA ALA A 151 -15.34 13.13 3.34
C ALA A 151 -16.18 12.87 4.61
N GLU A 152 -15.69 13.27 5.79
CA GLU A 152 -16.42 13.14 7.05
C GLU A 152 -17.68 14.02 7.13
N ALA A 153 -17.68 15.17 6.44
CA ALA A 153 -18.86 16.03 6.34
C ALA A 153 -19.92 15.46 5.36
N HIS A 154 -19.49 14.81 4.28
CA HIS A 154 -20.40 14.30 3.24
C HIS A 154 -20.96 12.91 3.57
N ILE A 155 -20.23 12.08 4.31
CA ILE A 155 -20.65 10.72 4.65
C ILE A 155 -21.43 10.74 5.97
N PRO A 156 -22.74 10.44 5.99
CA PRO A 156 -23.52 10.45 7.22
C PRO A 156 -22.98 9.44 8.24
N LYS A 157 -22.93 9.83 9.52
CA LYS A 157 -22.49 8.94 10.62
C LYS A 157 -23.20 7.58 10.64
N PRO A 158 -24.52 7.47 10.40
CA PRO A 158 -25.20 6.17 10.34
C PRO A 158 -24.66 5.26 9.22
N VAL A 159 -24.36 5.83 8.05
CA VAL A 159 -23.80 5.12 6.90
C VAL A 159 -22.42 4.55 7.25
N MET A 160 -21.51 5.39 7.74
CA MET A 160 -20.17 4.95 8.16
C MET A 160 -20.24 3.89 9.28
N LYS A 161 -21.20 4.01 10.20
CA LYS A 161 -21.43 3.00 11.26
C LYS A 161 -21.88 1.66 10.67
N GLY A 162 -22.86 1.67 9.76
CA GLY A 162 -23.33 0.47 9.07
C GLY A 162 -22.22 -0.18 8.25
N PHE A 163 -21.46 0.61 7.49
CA PHE A 163 -20.33 0.10 6.72
C PHE A 163 -19.26 -0.55 7.61
N LYS A 164 -18.93 0.03 8.76
CA LYS A 164 -18.03 -0.60 9.74
C LYS A 164 -18.55 -1.92 10.29
N GLN A 165 -19.86 -2.12 10.39
CA GLN A 165 -20.43 -3.40 10.79
C GLN A 165 -20.23 -4.46 9.69
N ILE A 166 -20.39 -4.09 8.41
CA ILE A 166 -20.07 -4.96 7.26
C ILE A 166 -18.60 -5.38 7.30
N LEU A 167 -17.69 -4.43 7.50
CA LEU A 167 -16.25 -4.71 7.60
C LEU A 167 -15.96 -5.70 8.74
N ARG A 168 -16.50 -5.47 9.94
CA ARG A 168 -16.29 -6.37 11.08
C ARG A 168 -16.80 -7.79 10.85
N ALA A 169 -17.90 -7.94 10.11
CA ALA A 169 -18.50 -9.23 9.86
C ALA A 169 -17.81 -10.03 8.74
N SER A 170 -17.18 -9.35 7.78
CA SER A 170 -16.83 -9.97 6.49
C SER A 170 -15.42 -9.67 5.99
N LEU A 171 -14.70 -8.69 6.52
CA LEU A 171 -13.37 -8.34 6.05
C LEU A 171 -12.36 -9.42 6.48
N PRO A 172 -11.78 -10.19 5.56
CA PRO A 172 -10.77 -11.16 5.94
C PRO A 172 -9.45 -10.44 6.25
N MET A 173 -8.92 -10.70 7.42
CA MET A 173 -7.59 -10.26 7.82
C MET A 173 -6.55 -11.28 7.35
N GLN A 174 -5.33 -10.84 7.02
CA GLN A 174 -4.21 -11.77 6.95
C GLN A 174 -4.08 -12.44 8.32
N ARG A 175 -4.13 -13.77 8.34
CA ARG A 175 -3.58 -14.50 9.49
C ARG A 175 -2.10 -14.14 9.50
N THR A 176 -1.63 -13.55 10.58
CA THR A 176 -0.20 -13.58 10.86
C THR A 176 0.19 -15.05 10.78
N GLU A 177 1.15 -15.38 9.92
CA GLU A 177 1.94 -16.59 10.08
C GLU A 177 2.75 -16.37 11.38
N GLU A 178 2.06 -16.51 12.51
CA GLU A 178 2.69 -16.88 13.76
C GLU A 178 2.88 -18.39 13.67
N GLU A 179 4.16 -18.75 13.54
CA GLU A 179 4.70 -20.10 13.79
C GLU A 179 4.15 -20.71 15.09
#